data_AF-A0AA36BAG2-F1
#
_entry.id   AF-A0AA36BAG2-F1
#
_cell.length_a   1.000
_cell.length_b   1.000
_cell.length_c   1.000
_cell.angle_alpha   90.00
_cell.angle_beta   90.00
_cell.angle_gamma   90.00
#
_symmetry.space_group_name_H-M   'P 1'
#
loop_
_entity.id
_entity.type
_entity.pdbx_description
1 polymer ?
#
loop_
_entity_poly.entity_id
_entity_poly.type
_entity_poly.pdbx_seq_one_letter_code
_entity_poly.pdbx_strand_id
1 'polypeptide(L)'
;MKQNWWKLKAQSLQDAADKCDFKSFYQNVKGVFGPISKGASPIFLSDGTLLTDMKEITKRWAEHFSNVLNRESTVDQEVIDNLPQKPTIENLADSPSMSEVEKAIKQLSNLVFWTIGPAEKLMS
;
A
#
# COMPACT_ATOMS: atom_id res chain seq x y z
N MET A 1 -19.76 -29.01 -9.11
CA MET A 1 -19.47 -28.55 -7.73
C MET A 1 -18.49 -27.37 -7.67
N LYS A 2 -17.24 -27.48 -8.15
CA LYS A 2 -16.25 -26.37 -8.05
C LYS A 2 -16.69 -25.06 -8.72
N GLN A 3 -17.35 -25.10 -9.89
CA GLN A 3 -17.79 -23.89 -10.58
C GLN A 3 -18.93 -23.13 -9.87
N ASN A 4 -19.88 -23.84 -9.25
CA ASN A 4 -20.96 -23.19 -8.50
C ASN A 4 -20.43 -22.45 -7.28
N TRP A 5 -19.42 -23.00 -6.61
CA TRP A 5 -18.75 -22.34 -5.49
C TRP A 5 -18.11 -21.01 -5.93
N TRP A 6 -17.39 -20.99 -7.05
CA TRP A 6 -16.79 -19.75 -7.59
C TRP A 6 -17.82 -18.69 -7.95
N LYS A 7 -18.94 -19.09 -8.57
CA LYS A 7 -20.03 -18.17 -8.93
C LYS A 7 -20.66 -17.52 -7.69
N LEU A 8 -20.98 -18.34 -6.68
CA LEU A 8 -21.53 -17.84 -5.42
C LEU A 8 -20.54 -16.91 -4.71
N LYS A 9 -19.25 -17.25 -4.73
CA LYS A 9 -18.21 -16.44 -4.09
C LYS A 9 -18.00 -15.09 -4.78
N ALA A 10 -18.04 -15.06 -6.11
CA ALA A 10 -17.99 -13.83 -6.89
C ALA A 10 -19.22 -12.94 -6.63
N GLN A 11 -20.41 -13.54 -6.55
CA GLN A 11 -21.64 -12.81 -6.24
C GLN A 11 -21.58 -12.18 -4.84
N SER A 12 -21.17 -12.94 -3.81
CA SER A 12 -21.00 -12.38 -2.46
C SER A 12 -19.95 -11.26 -2.38
N LEU A 13 -18.92 -11.29 -3.21
CA LEU A 13 -17.93 -10.21 -3.30
C LEU A 13 -18.52 -8.94 -3.92
N GLN A 14 -19.26 -9.10 -5.01
CA GLN A 14 -19.95 -7.98 -5.66
C GLN A 14 -20.99 -7.36 -4.73
N ASP A 15 -21.84 -8.17 -4.10
CA ASP A 15 -22.85 -7.69 -3.16
C ASP A 15 -22.25 -6.91 -1.98
N ALA A 16 -21.07 -7.31 -1.49
CA ALA A 16 -20.37 -6.60 -0.42
C ALA A 16 -19.76 -5.28 -0.90
N ALA A 17 -19.24 -5.24 -2.14
CA ALA A 17 -18.70 -4.03 -2.76
C ALA A 17 -19.82 -3.00 -3.00
N ASP A 18 -20.95 -3.44 -3.56
CA ASP A 18 -22.11 -2.59 -3.86
C ASP A 18 -22.71 -1.96 -2.59
N LYS A 19 -22.60 -2.66 -1.45
CA LYS A 19 -23.04 -2.17 -0.13
C LYS A 19 -21.98 -1.37 0.62
N CYS A 20 -20.80 -1.16 0.05
CA CYS A 20 -19.63 -0.58 0.73
C CYS A 20 -19.26 -1.31 2.05
N ASP A 21 -19.59 -2.59 2.18
CA ASP A 21 -19.22 -3.41 3.35
C ASP A 21 -17.81 -3.97 3.17
N PHE A 22 -16.83 -3.10 3.41
CA PHE A 22 -15.41 -3.44 3.30
C PHE A 22 -14.98 -4.59 4.20
N LYS A 23 -15.66 -4.78 5.35
CA LYS A 23 -15.34 -5.86 6.29
C LYS A 23 -15.70 -7.22 5.68
N SER A 24 -16.93 -7.35 5.17
CA SER A 24 -17.38 -8.59 4.51
C SER A 24 -16.64 -8.82 3.21
N PHE A 25 -16.34 -7.77 2.44
CA PHE A 25 -15.53 -7.86 1.23
C PHE A 25 -14.15 -8.45 1.54
N TYR A 26 -13.42 -7.87 2.49
CA TYR A 26 -12.09 -8.35 2.90
C TYR A 26 -12.11 -9.81 3.39
N GLN A 27 -13.08 -10.19 4.20
CA GLN A 27 -13.23 -11.58 4.67
C GLN A 27 -13.49 -12.56 3.51
N ASN A 28 -14.31 -12.17 2.53
CA ASN A 28 -14.60 -12.98 1.36
C ASN A 28 -13.38 -13.15 0.46
N VAL A 29 -12.62 -12.08 0.22
CA VAL A 29 -11.36 -12.11 -0.52
C VAL A 29 -10.37 -13.05 0.17
N LYS A 30 -10.19 -12.91 1.49
CA LYS A 30 -9.30 -13.78 2.27
C LYS A 30 -9.65 -15.27 2.16
N GLY A 31 -10.95 -15.59 2.10
CA GLY A 31 -11.42 -16.96 1.90
C GLY A 31 -11.10 -17.55 0.52
N VAL A 32 -10.92 -16.72 -0.51
CA VAL A 32 -10.53 -17.15 -1.86
C VAL A 32 -9.05 -17.49 -1.93
N PHE A 33 -8.19 -16.68 -1.30
CA PHE A 33 -6.74 -16.88 -1.33
C PHE A 33 -6.25 -18.02 -0.43
N GLY A 34 -7.14 -18.65 0.34
CA GLY A 34 -6.83 -19.79 1.21
C GLY A 34 -5.99 -19.39 2.44
N PRO A 35 -5.40 -20.36 3.14
CA PRO A 35 -4.48 -20.08 4.23
C PRO A 35 -3.30 -19.27 3.70
N ILE A 36 -3.16 -18.03 4.16
CA ILE A 36 -1.94 -17.27 3.93
C ILE A 36 -0.83 -18.05 4.65
N SER A 37 0.03 -18.71 3.89
CA SER A 37 1.26 -19.29 4.41
C SER A 37 2.04 -18.15 5.08
N LYS A 38 2.03 -18.13 6.41
CA LYS A 38 2.89 -17.25 7.21
C LYS A 38 4.33 -17.76 7.25
N GLY A 39 4.68 -18.73 6.40
CA GLY A 39 6.06 -19.15 6.24
C GLY A 39 6.86 -17.97 5.72
N ALA A 40 7.87 -17.54 6.49
CA ALA A 40 8.93 -16.71 5.96
C ALA A 40 9.44 -17.39 4.70
N SER A 41 9.41 -16.71 3.56
CA SER A 41 9.99 -17.27 2.35
C SER A 41 11.49 -17.44 2.62
N PRO A 42 12.04 -18.66 2.51
CA PRO A 42 13.44 -18.88 2.77
C PRO A 42 14.30 -17.99 1.89
N ILE A 43 15.36 -17.40 2.46
CA ILE A 43 16.24 -16.47 1.73
C ILE A 43 17.57 -17.15 1.51
N PHE A 44 18.06 -17.09 0.26
CA PHE A 44 19.42 -17.49 -0.05
C PHE A 44 20.39 -16.35 0.28
N LEU A 45 21.44 -16.67 1.03
CA LEU A 45 22.61 -15.82 1.20
C LEU A 45 23.47 -15.85 -0.06
N SER A 46 24.40 -14.89 -0.15
CA SER A 46 25.33 -14.77 -1.28
C SER A 46 26.29 -15.96 -1.42
N ASP A 47 26.49 -16.72 -0.35
CA ASP A 47 27.30 -17.94 -0.30
C ASP A 47 26.49 -19.21 -0.63
N GLY A 48 25.18 -19.07 -0.92
CA GLY A 48 24.27 -20.19 -1.22
C GLY A 48 23.58 -20.81 0.01
N THR A 49 23.84 -20.31 1.22
CA THR A 49 23.19 -20.80 2.44
C THR A 49 21.71 -20.39 2.49
N LEU A 50 20.82 -21.34 2.79
CA LEU A 50 19.37 -21.09 2.89
C LEU A 50 18.97 -20.73 4.34
N LEU A 51 18.46 -19.51 4.54
CA LEU A 51 17.87 -19.09 5.81
C LEU A 51 16.38 -19.41 5.83
N THR A 52 15.96 -20.21 6.82
CA THR A 52 14.56 -20.56 7.06
C THR A 52 14.01 -20.00 8.37
N ASP A 53 14.89 -19.58 9.29
CA ASP A 53 14.52 -18.96 10.55
C ASP A 53 14.15 -17.47 10.35
N MET A 54 13.00 -17.06 10.90
CA MET A 54 12.47 -15.71 10.72
C MET A 54 13.33 -14.63 11.38
N LYS A 55 14.01 -14.92 12.51
CA LYS A 55 14.88 -13.94 13.16
C LYS A 55 16.12 -13.70 12.32
N GLU A 56 16.73 -14.75 11.80
CA GLU A 56 17.88 -14.65 10.90
C GLU A 56 17.52 -13.95 9.58
N ILE A 57 16.35 -14.25 9.01
CA ILE A 57 15.82 -13.55 7.84
C ILE A 57 15.66 -12.04 8.13
N THR A 58 15.08 -11.69 9.28
CA THR A 58 14.85 -10.28 9.65
C THR A 58 16.17 -9.53 9.85
N LYS A 59 17.14 -10.16 10.53
CA LYS A 59 18.48 -9.61 10.72
C LYS A 59 19.16 -9.37 9.38
N ARG A 60 19.09 -10.34 8.47
CA ARG A 60 19.70 -10.22 7.13
C ARG A 60 19.06 -9.09 6.30
N TRP A 61 17.75 -8.90 6.42
CA TRP A 61 17.06 -7.75 5.81
C TRP A 61 17.56 -6.42 6.37
N ALA A 62 17.69 -6.30 7.69
CA ALA A 62 18.19 -5.09 8.32
C ALA A 62 19.61 -4.73 7.83
N GLU A 63 20.50 -5.72 7.76
CA GLU A 63 21.86 -5.54 7.22
C GLU A 63 21.83 -5.12 5.74
N HIS A 64 21.01 -5.77 4.91
CA HIS A 64 20.90 -5.44 3.48
C HIS A 64 20.46 -3.99 3.27
N PHE A 65 19.36 -3.61 3.91
CA PHE A 65 18.79 -2.28 3.75
C PHE A 65 19.67 -1.20 4.35
N SER A 66 20.41 -1.49 5.43
CA SER A 66 21.40 -0.55 5.94
C SER A 66 22.46 -0.24 4.90
N ASN A 67 22.95 -1.25 4.18
CA ASN A 67 23.99 -1.07 3.15
C ASN A 67 23.46 -0.38 1.89
N VAL A 68 22.19 -0.60 1.54
CA VAL A 68 21.59 -0.05 0.31
C VAL A 68 21.03 1.35 0.53
N LEU A 69 20.24 1.55 1.58
CA LEU A 69 19.48 2.78 1.82
C LEU A 69 20.17 3.74 2.79
N ASN A 70 20.88 3.22 3.79
CA ASN A 70 21.54 4.04 4.82
C ASN A 70 23.04 4.19 4.55
N ARG A 71 23.44 4.13 3.27
CA ARG A 71 24.83 4.37 2.89
C ARG A 71 25.17 5.83 3.17
N GLU A 72 26.29 6.07 3.83
CA GLU A 72 26.84 7.42 3.98
C GLU A 72 27.09 8.00 2.59
N SER A 73 26.31 9.02 2.24
CA SER A 73 26.47 9.76 1.00
C SER A 73 27.43 10.92 1.23
N THR A 74 28.59 10.86 0.58
CA THR A 74 29.49 12.01 0.45
C THR A 74 28.99 12.82 -0.75
N VAL A 75 28.01 13.68 -0.50
CA VAL A 75 27.56 14.66 -1.51
C VAL A 75 28.48 15.87 -1.40
N ASP A 76 29.03 16.29 -2.54
CA ASP A 76 29.84 17.50 -2.60
C ASP A 76 28.95 18.72 -2.34
N GLN A 77 29.39 19.60 -1.44
CA GLN A 77 28.67 20.82 -1.11
C GLN A 77 28.53 21.72 -2.34
N GLU A 78 29.50 21.70 -3.26
CA GLU A 78 29.43 22.44 -4.51
C GLU A 78 28.23 21.99 -5.37
N VAL A 79 27.90 20.70 -5.36
CA VAL A 79 26.72 20.18 -6.08
C VAL A 79 25.41 20.64 -5.42
N ILE A 80 25.38 20.68 -4.09
CA ILE A 80 24.23 21.17 -3.31
C ILE A 80 23.98 22.65 -3.57
N ASP A 81 25.04 23.45 -3.59
CA ASP A 81 24.96 24.90 -3.79
C ASP A 81 24.55 25.24 -5.24
N ASN A 82 24.89 24.39 -6.21
CA ASN A 82 24.51 24.54 -7.61
C ASN A 82 23.11 23.98 -7.96
N LEU A 83 22.45 23.28 -7.04
CA LEU A 83 21.10 22.74 -7.28
C LEU A 83 20.08 23.88 -7.33
N PRO A 84 19.26 23.99 -8.40
CA PRO A 84 18.25 25.03 -8.49
C PRO A 84 17.18 24.83 -7.41
N GLN A 85 17.16 25.73 -6.43
CA GLN A 85 16.20 25.72 -5.34
C GLN A 85 14.83 26.20 -5.83
N LYS A 86 13.77 25.48 -5.46
CA LYS A 86 12.41 25.99 -5.62
C LYS A 86 12.18 27.11 -4.60
N PRO A 87 11.32 28.10 -4.91
CA PRO A 87 10.97 29.12 -3.94
C PRO A 87 10.38 28.46 -2.68
N THR A 88 10.83 28.92 -1.51
CA THR A 88 10.30 28.49 -0.23
C THR A 88 8.81 28.82 -0.17
N ILE A 89 7.98 27.82 0.12
CA ILE A 89 6.54 28.00 0.32
C ILE A 89 6.31 28.17 1.82
N GLU A 90 6.37 29.42 2.29
CA GLU A 90 6.30 29.75 3.72
C GLU A 90 5.02 29.24 4.39
N ASN A 91 3.89 29.22 3.65
CA ASN A 91 2.61 28.78 4.18
C ASN A 91 2.50 27.25 4.42
N LEU A 92 3.51 26.46 4.02
CA LEU A 92 3.57 25.04 4.40
C LEU A 92 3.95 24.84 5.87
N ALA A 93 4.58 25.84 6.50
CA ALA A 93 4.89 25.81 7.93
C ALA A 93 3.68 26.19 8.80
N ASP A 94 2.65 26.78 8.20
CA ASP A 94 1.44 27.17 8.89
C ASP A 94 0.59 25.96 9.24
N SER A 95 -0.15 26.06 10.35
CA SER A 95 -1.15 25.04 10.69
C SER A 95 -2.27 25.04 9.64
N PRO A 96 -2.71 23.87 9.18
CA PRO A 96 -3.76 23.79 8.17
C PRO A 96 -5.07 24.39 8.70
N SER A 97 -5.71 25.20 7.87
CA SER A 97 -7.01 25.77 8.19
C SER A 97 -8.12 24.72 8.06
N MET A 98 -9.24 24.92 8.76
CA MET A 98 -10.41 24.05 8.63
C MET A 98 -10.92 23.97 7.18
N SER A 99 -10.85 25.06 6.43
CA SER A 99 -11.27 25.08 5.02
C SER A 99 -10.38 24.23 4.13
N GLU A 100 -9.06 24.23 4.37
CA GLU A 100 -8.12 23.36 3.64
C GLU A 100 -8.35 21.90 3.97
N VAL A 101 -8.60 21.57 5.24
CA VAL A 101 -8.94 20.21 5.67
C VAL A 101 -10.23 19.74 4.99
N GLU A 102 -11.29 20.55 5.02
CA GLU A 102 -12.56 20.24 4.33
C GLU A 102 -12.39 20.08 2.82
N LYS A 103 -11.57 20.94 2.19
CA LYS A 103 -11.26 20.85 0.76
C LYS A 103 -10.49 19.58 0.43
N ALA A 104 -9.49 19.21 1.23
CA ALA A 104 -8.71 17.99 1.06
C ALA A 104 -9.61 16.75 1.19
N ILE A 105 -10.50 16.73 2.20
CA ILE A 105 -11.48 15.65 2.38
C ILE A 105 -12.38 15.53 1.14
N LYS A 106 -12.91 16.65 0.61
CA LYS A 106 -13.72 16.65 -0.62
C LYS A 106 -12.94 16.17 -1.85
N GLN A 107 -11.67 16.54 -1.98
CA GLN A 107 -10.82 16.08 -3.07
C GLN A 107 -10.56 14.57 -3.00
N LEU A 108 -10.35 14.04 -1.79
CA LEU A 108 -10.19 12.61 -1.55
C LEU A 108 -11.48 11.83 -1.85
N SER A 109 -12.66 12.34 -1.48
CA SER A 109 -13.93 11.68 -1.83
C SER A 109 -14.17 11.64 -3.34
N ASN A 110 -13.76 12.67 -4.07
CA ASN A 110 -13.84 12.68 -5.54
C ASN A 110 -12.87 11.68 -6.19
N LEU A 111 -11.68 11.49 -5.60
CA LEU A 111 -10.72 10.46 -6.05
C LEU A 111 -11.29 9.04 -5.88
N VAL A 112 -12.02 8.78 -4.79
CA VAL A 112 -12.74 7.50 -4.59
C VAL A 112 -13.81 7.31 -5.67
N PHE A 113 -14.53 8.36 -6.04
CA PHE A 113 -15.54 8.32 -7.11
C PHE A 113 -14.95 8.00 -8.49
N TRP A 114 -13.77 8.53 -8.83
CA TRP A 114 -13.09 8.24 -10.10
C TRP A 114 -12.38 6.88 -10.14
N THR A 115 -11.97 6.34 -8.98
CA THR A 115 -11.26 5.05 -8.89
C THR A 115 -12.18 3.85 -8.71
N ILE A 116 -13.40 4.05 -8.19
CA ILE A 116 -14.37 2.98 -7.92
C ILE A 116 -15.66 3.11 -8.75
N GLY A 117 -15.96 4.29 -9.33
CA GLY A 117 -17.13 4.54 -10.16
C GLY A 117 -18.45 4.69 -9.37
N PRO A 118 -19.46 5.40 -9.90
CA PRO A 118 -20.76 5.53 -9.24
C PRO A 118 -21.53 4.20 -9.23
N ALA A 119 -21.95 3.77 -8.04
CA ALA A 119 -22.84 2.61 -7.81
C ALA A 119 -24.30 2.84 -8.27
N GLU A 120 -24.62 4.00 -8.85
CA GLU A 120 -25.98 4.34 -9.28
C GLU A 120 -26.18 4.12 -10.79
N LYS A 121 -26.20 2.85 -11.22
CA LYS A 121 -26.90 2.51 -12.47
C LYS A 121 -27.28 1.04 -12.62
N LEU A 122 -28.00 0.45 -11.66
CA LEU A 122 -28.75 -0.79 -11.90
C LEU A 122 -30.11 -0.80 -11.18
N MET A 123 -30.94 0.20 -11.49
CA MET A 123 -32.40 0.06 -11.42
C MET A 123 -33.01 0.59 -12.71
N SER A 124 -33.10 -0.30 -13.71
CA SER A 124 -34.17 -0.34 -14.71
C SER A 124 -34.31 -1.76 -15.25
#